data_AF-A0A938ZU32-F1
#
_entry.id   AF-A0A938ZU32-F1
#
_cell.length_a   1.000
_cell.length_b   1.000
_cell.length_c   1.000
_cell.angle_alpha   90.00
_cell.angle_beta   90.00
_cell.angle_gamma   90.00
#
_symmetry.space_group_name_H-M   'P 1'
#
loop_
_entity.id
_entity.type
_entity.pdbx_description
1 polymer ?
#
loop_
_entity_poly.entity_id
_entity_poly.type
_entity_poly.pdbx_seq_one_letter_code
_entity_poly.pdbx_strand_id
1 'polypeptide(L)'
;MLEAIAVAWLLLFFGDFLSTFFYHVPEHVFGSLHLKTHHSWKKDFRHYAILTFNPQVLLDGILGALPYVFIAVVLWSFSPIGVISGLLLGQLHVWWRHISVLGWQTPKPVNILCQILFITTPERHWLHHHRTNLGFGDIFTFFEQPAQFWLRWLRLLRLRFRYSRI
;
A
#
# COMPACT_ATOMS: atom_id res chain seq x y z
N MET A 1 -22.38 16.60 0.19
CA MET A 1 -21.13 16.69 1.01
C MET A 1 -20.85 15.39 1.74
N LEU A 2 -21.78 14.86 2.55
CA LEU A 2 -21.60 13.58 3.25
C LEU A 2 -21.38 12.40 2.29
N GLU A 3 -22.10 12.35 1.16
CA GLU A 3 -21.89 11.33 0.12
C GLU A 3 -20.47 11.33 -0.44
N ALA A 4 -19.90 12.51 -0.70
CA ALA A 4 -18.54 12.62 -1.21
C ALA A 4 -17.51 12.13 -0.17
N ILE A 5 -17.72 12.45 1.11
CA ILE A 5 -16.87 11.97 2.20
C ILE A 5 -16.97 10.44 2.32
N ALA A 6 -18.20 9.90 2.28
CA ALA A 6 -18.44 8.46 2.35
C ALA A 6 -17.82 7.72 1.16
N VAL A 7 -18.01 8.22 -0.07
CA VAL A 7 -17.41 7.64 -1.28
C VAL A 7 -15.88 7.72 -1.24
N ALA A 8 -15.30 8.83 -0.82
CA ALA A 8 -13.85 8.94 -0.65
C ALA A 8 -13.32 7.90 0.35
N TRP A 9 -14.01 7.74 1.49
CA TRP A 9 -13.63 6.76 2.50
C TRP A 9 -13.76 5.31 2.00
N LEU A 10 -14.87 4.98 1.33
CA LEU A 10 -15.08 3.66 0.72
C LEU A 10 -14.02 3.36 -0.34
N LEU A 11 -13.66 4.35 -1.17
CA LEU A 11 -12.60 4.22 -2.17
C LEU A 11 -11.27 3.87 -1.50
N LEU A 12 -10.87 4.61 -0.47
CA LEU A 12 -9.63 4.37 0.25
C LEU A 12 -9.65 3.00 0.93
N PHE A 13 -10.75 2.65 1.60
CA PHE A 13 -10.89 1.40 2.33
C PHE A 13 -10.78 0.19 1.40
N PHE A 14 -11.60 0.14 0.34
CA PHE A 14 -11.61 -1.00 -0.58
C PHE A 14 -10.38 -1.02 -1.50
N GLY A 15 -9.87 0.15 -1.88
CA GLY A 15 -8.61 0.27 -2.62
C GLY A 15 -7.43 -0.29 -1.83
N ASP A 16 -7.30 0.07 -0.55
CA ASP A 16 -6.25 -0.45 0.33
C ASP A 16 -6.43 -1.94 0.62
N PHE A 17 -7.67 -2.40 0.85
CA PHE A 17 -7.96 -3.82 0.99
C PHE A 17 -7.50 -4.61 -0.25
N LEU A 18 -7.93 -4.20 -1.44
CA LEU A 18 -7.58 -4.90 -2.66
C LEU A 18 -6.07 -4.82 -2.95
N SER A 19 -5.45 -3.66 -2.76
CA SER A 19 -4.00 -3.48 -2.88
C SER A 19 -3.25 -4.41 -1.92
N THR A 20 -3.61 -4.41 -0.65
CA THR A 20 -2.92 -5.20 0.37
C THR A 20 -3.05 -6.70 0.12
N PHE A 21 -4.27 -7.21 -0.06
CA PHE A 21 -4.52 -8.66 -0.05
C PHE A 21 -4.36 -9.34 -1.41
N PHE A 22 -4.59 -8.61 -2.52
CA PHE A 22 -4.60 -9.20 -3.86
C PHE A 22 -3.44 -8.75 -4.74
N TYR A 23 -2.74 -7.67 -4.39
CA TYR A 23 -1.55 -7.24 -5.10
C TYR A 23 -0.29 -7.38 -4.23
N HIS A 24 -0.20 -6.59 -3.17
CA HIS A 24 1.01 -6.41 -2.39
C HIS A 24 1.47 -7.71 -1.70
N VAL A 25 0.63 -8.34 -0.87
CA VAL A 25 1.01 -9.59 -0.18
C VAL A 25 1.30 -10.73 -1.15
N PRO A 26 0.51 -10.98 -2.21
CA PRO A 26 0.87 -11.96 -3.25
C PRO A 26 2.20 -11.67 -3.94
N GLU A 27 2.50 -10.40 -4.25
CA GLU A 27 3.76 -10.00 -4.89
C GLU A 27 4.97 -10.28 -3.98
N HIS A 28 4.82 -10.17 -2.66
CA HIS A 28 5.85 -10.61 -1.67
C HIS A 28 6.11 -12.12 -1.68
N VAL A 29 5.15 -12.94 -2.14
CA VAL A 29 5.26 -14.41 -2.10
C VAL A 29 5.62 -15.01 -3.44
N PHE A 30 4.96 -14.58 -4.51
CA PHE A 30 5.10 -15.17 -5.85
C PHE A 30 5.82 -14.24 -6.83
N GLY A 31 5.82 -12.94 -6.53
CA GLY A 31 6.37 -11.91 -7.37
C GLY A 31 7.82 -11.57 -7.10
N SER A 32 8.30 -10.56 -7.80
CA SER A 32 9.65 -9.99 -7.60
C SER A 32 9.76 -8.53 -8.01
N LEU A 33 8.76 -7.96 -8.68
CA LEU A 33 8.79 -6.57 -9.15
C LEU A 33 8.81 -5.62 -7.97
N HIS A 34 7.83 -5.74 -7.06
CA HIS A 34 7.75 -4.92 -5.86
C HIS A 34 8.97 -5.09 -4.96
N LEU A 35 9.47 -6.32 -4.82
CA LEU A 35 10.69 -6.57 -4.04
C LEU A 35 11.93 -5.89 -4.64
N LYS A 36 12.07 -5.91 -5.96
CA LYS A 36 13.22 -5.29 -6.67
C LYS A 36 13.14 -3.77 -6.71
N THR A 37 11.95 -3.21 -6.81
CA THR A 37 11.74 -1.77 -7.01
C THR A 37 11.53 -1.04 -5.68
N HIS A 38 10.74 -1.60 -4.76
CA HIS A 38 10.40 -0.98 -3.47
C HIS A 38 11.26 -1.49 -2.30
N HIS A 39 11.67 -2.75 -2.27
CA HIS A 39 12.46 -3.32 -1.15
C HIS A 39 13.96 -3.48 -1.40
N SER A 40 14.49 -3.04 -2.55
CA SER A 40 15.92 -3.20 -2.86
C SER A 40 16.83 -2.58 -1.80
N TRP A 41 17.89 -3.31 -1.44
CA TRP A 41 18.90 -2.92 -0.45
C TRP A 41 19.75 -1.72 -0.91
N LYS A 42 19.88 -1.51 -2.23
CA LYS A 42 20.50 -0.29 -2.78
C LYS A 42 19.50 0.86 -2.65
N LYS A 43 19.51 1.48 -1.46
CA LYS A 43 18.57 2.51 -1.02
C LYS A 43 18.58 3.78 -1.88
N ASP A 44 19.56 3.94 -2.77
CA ASP A 44 19.69 5.07 -3.68
C ASP A 44 18.64 5.10 -4.80
N PHE A 45 17.96 3.98 -5.07
CA PHE A 45 16.86 3.92 -6.05
C PHE A 45 15.55 4.60 -5.58
N ARG A 46 15.49 5.06 -4.32
CA ARG A 46 14.24 5.27 -3.55
C ARG A 46 13.60 6.65 -3.65
N HIS A 47 14.06 7.54 -4.53
CA HIS A 47 13.50 8.88 -4.67
C HIS A 47 12.16 8.93 -5.45
N TYR A 48 11.28 7.94 -5.23
CA TYR A 48 9.99 7.73 -5.91
C TYR A 48 10.08 7.34 -7.40
N ALA A 49 9.05 6.63 -7.85
CA ALA A 49 8.68 6.46 -9.26
C ALA A 49 8.69 7.78 -10.05
N ILE A 50 8.51 8.91 -9.35
CA ILE A 50 8.37 10.26 -9.92
C ILE A 50 9.69 10.86 -10.37
N LEU A 51 10.82 10.59 -9.69
CA LEU A 51 12.09 11.28 -10.00
C LEU A 51 13.01 10.49 -10.92
N THR A 52 12.83 9.18 -11.06
CA THR A 52 13.78 8.31 -11.79
C THR A 52 13.29 7.82 -13.15
N PHE A 53 12.03 8.08 -13.54
CA PHE A 53 11.40 7.61 -14.79
C PHE A 53 11.68 6.12 -15.13
N ASN A 54 12.01 5.32 -14.12
CA ASN A 54 12.40 3.94 -14.32
C ASN A 54 11.14 3.13 -14.66
N PRO A 55 11.09 2.43 -15.82
CA PRO A 55 9.88 1.73 -16.26
C PRO A 55 9.39 0.67 -15.27
N GLN A 56 10.30 0.00 -14.54
CA GLN A 56 9.91 -1.02 -13.55
C GLN A 56 9.29 -0.38 -12.31
N VAL A 57 9.82 0.76 -11.86
CA VAL A 57 9.28 1.49 -10.70
C VAL A 57 7.94 2.14 -11.05
N LEU A 58 7.80 2.67 -12.27
CA LEU A 58 6.53 3.17 -12.78
C LEU A 58 5.48 2.05 -12.88
N LEU A 59 5.87 0.89 -13.41
CA LEU A 59 4.98 -0.27 -13.48
C LEU A 59 4.54 -0.73 -12.10
N ASP A 60 5.45 -0.84 -11.13
CA ASP A 60 5.08 -1.21 -9.76
C ASP A 60 4.11 -0.21 -9.13
N GLY A 61 4.35 1.09 -9.34
CA GLY A 61 3.44 2.15 -8.90
C GLY A 61 2.06 2.07 -9.56
N ILE A 62 1.99 1.80 -10.86
CA ILE A 62 0.71 1.63 -11.58
C ILE A 62 -0.02 0.40 -11.05
N LEU A 63 0.65 -0.74 -10.92
CA LEU A 63 0.03 -1.97 -10.44
C LEU A 63 -0.46 -1.84 -8.99
N GLY A 64 0.27 -1.11 -8.15
CA GLY A 64 -0.20 -0.76 -6.80
C GLY A 64 -1.39 0.20 -6.78
N ALA A 65 -1.54 1.06 -7.80
CA ALA A 65 -2.67 1.99 -7.92
C ALA A 65 -3.92 1.38 -8.58
N LEU A 66 -3.77 0.32 -9.39
CA LEU A 66 -4.88 -0.34 -10.10
C LEU A 66 -6.07 -0.71 -9.20
N PRO A 67 -5.89 -1.25 -7.98
CA PRO A 67 -6.98 -1.52 -7.05
C PRO A 67 -7.85 -0.28 -6.76
N TYR A 68 -7.23 0.88 -6.57
CA TYR A 68 -7.94 2.13 -6.31
C TYR A 68 -8.67 2.64 -7.56
N VAL A 69 -8.05 2.49 -8.74
CA VAL A 69 -8.67 2.86 -10.02
C VAL A 69 -9.88 1.97 -10.32
N PHE A 70 -9.80 0.67 -10.03
CA PHE A 70 -10.94 -0.24 -10.18
C PHE A 70 -12.12 0.19 -9.30
N ILE A 71 -11.87 0.47 -8.02
CA ILE A 71 -12.91 0.97 -7.11
C ILE A 71 -13.42 2.35 -7.52
N ALA A 72 -12.56 3.22 -8.05
CA ALA A 72 -12.95 4.53 -8.58
C ALA A 72 -14.00 4.41 -9.70
N VAL A 73 -13.83 3.47 -10.64
CA VAL A 73 -14.80 3.21 -11.72
C VAL A 73 -16.14 2.76 -11.13
N VAL A 74 -16.12 1.83 -10.17
CA VAL A 74 -17.34 1.31 -9.51
C VAL A 74 -18.08 2.41 -8.74
N LEU A 75 -17.35 3.28 -8.05
CA LEU A 75 -17.93 4.34 -7.22
C LEU A 75 -18.25 5.63 -7.97
N TRP A 76 -17.85 5.74 -9.25
CA TRP A 76 -17.96 6.98 -10.03
C TRP A 76 -19.39 7.51 -10.12
N SER A 77 -20.36 6.62 -10.34
CA SER A 77 -21.77 7.01 -10.47
C SER A 77 -22.40 7.51 -9.17
N PHE A 78 -21.80 7.22 -8.01
CA PHE A 78 -22.31 7.67 -6.71
C PHE A 78 -21.82 9.08 -6.37
N SER A 79 -20.52 9.36 -6.56
CA SER A 79 -19.99 10.71 -6.36
C SER A 79 -18.62 10.88 -7.04
N PRO A 80 -18.56 11.51 -8.23
CA PRO A 80 -17.30 11.80 -8.89
C PRO A 80 -16.37 12.66 -8.02
N ILE A 81 -16.93 13.62 -7.27
CA ILE A 81 -16.17 14.47 -6.34
C ILE A 81 -15.56 13.61 -5.23
N GLY A 82 -16.33 12.70 -4.62
CA GLY A 82 -15.81 11.78 -3.62
C GLY A 82 -14.70 10.87 -4.16
N VAL A 83 -14.86 10.35 -5.39
CA VAL A 83 -13.83 9.55 -6.05
C VAL A 83 -12.54 10.34 -6.26
N ILE A 84 -12.64 11.55 -6.83
CA ILE A 84 -11.48 12.41 -7.06
C ILE A 84 -10.80 12.76 -5.73
N SER A 85 -11.56 13.16 -4.72
CA SER A 85 -11.02 13.44 -3.39
C SER A 85 -10.34 12.22 -2.76
N GLY A 86 -10.94 11.04 -2.86
CA GLY A 86 -10.37 9.78 -2.36
C GLY A 86 -9.04 9.45 -3.05
N LEU A 87 -8.99 9.51 -4.38
CA LEU A 87 -7.77 9.26 -5.15
C LEU A 87 -6.66 10.26 -4.79
N LEU A 88 -6.98 11.54 -4.65
CA LEU A 88 -6.03 12.57 -4.24
C LEU A 88 -5.49 12.30 -2.82
N LEU A 89 -6.38 11.99 -1.87
CA LEU A 89 -5.97 11.65 -0.50
C LEU A 89 -5.08 10.40 -0.46
N GLY A 90 -5.42 9.37 -1.23
CA GLY A 90 -4.60 8.16 -1.37
C GLY A 90 -3.21 8.48 -1.91
N GLN A 91 -3.13 9.28 -2.98
CA GLN A 91 -1.85 9.69 -3.57
C GLN A 91 -1.01 10.55 -2.62
N LEU A 92 -1.63 11.49 -1.91
CA LEU A 92 -0.97 12.30 -0.89
C LEU A 92 -0.45 11.43 0.26
N HIS A 93 -1.22 10.43 0.69
CA HIS A 93 -0.78 9.47 1.71
C HIS A 93 0.41 8.63 1.23
N VAL A 94 0.41 8.20 -0.04
CA VAL A 94 1.57 7.51 -0.65
C VAL A 94 2.83 8.37 -0.60
N TRP A 95 2.73 9.67 -0.89
CA TRP A 95 3.87 10.59 -0.76
C TRP A 95 4.27 10.85 0.68
N TRP A 96 3.29 10.96 1.57
CA TRP A 96 3.57 11.21 2.97
C TRP A 96 4.30 10.00 3.58
N ARG A 97 3.85 8.77 3.35
CA ARG A 97 4.41 7.57 3.99
C ARG A 97 5.85 7.20 3.59
N HIS A 98 6.46 7.80 2.57
CA HIS A 98 7.90 7.58 2.31
C HIS A 98 8.81 8.74 2.71
N ILE A 99 8.33 9.80 3.37
CA ILE A 99 9.21 10.92 3.75
C ILE A 99 10.21 10.56 4.87
N SER A 100 10.01 9.47 5.63
CA SER A 100 10.96 9.04 6.67
C SER A 100 12.36 8.71 6.14
N VAL A 101 12.51 8.40 4.84
CA VAL A 101 13.84 8.21 4.22
C VAL A 101 14.66 9.50 4.23
N LEU A 102 14.00 10.66 4.26
CA LEU A 102 14.61 12.00 4.33
C LEU A 102 14.93 12.44 5.77
N GLY A 103 14.78 11.54 6.75
CA GLY A 103 15.00 11.84 8.17
C GLY A 103 13.83 12.53 8.87
N TRP A 104 12.69 12.69 8.20
CA TRP A 104 11.48 13.24 8.81
C TRP A 104 10.83 12.25 9.79
N GLN A 105 10.25 12.78 10.87
CA GLN A 105 9.51 12.02 11.87
C GLN A 105 8.14 12.61 12.14
N THR A 106 7.14 11.74 12.30
CA THR A 106 5.77 12.10 12.62
C THR A 106 5.71 12.79 13.99
N PRO A 107 5.18 14.02 14.07
CA PRO A 107 4.96 14.67 15.37
C PRO A 107 4.08 13.81 16.27
N LYS A 108 4.41 13.74 17.57
CA LYS A 108 3.67 12.93 18.55
C LYS A 108 2.14 13.07 18.50
N PRO A 109 1.54 14.28 18.44
CA PRO A 109 0.08 14.39 18.36
C PRO A 109 -0.51 13.78 17.09
N VAL A 110 0.18 13.94 15.96
CA VAL A 110 -0.22 13.33 14.68
C VAL A 110 -0.11 11.81 14.75
N ASN A 111 0.96 11.29 15.35
CA ASN A 111 1.14 9.85 15.55
C ASN A 111 0.02 9.25 16.42
N ILE A 112 -0.36 9.92 17.51
CA ILE A 112 -1.48 9.49 18.37
C ILE A 112 -2.78 9.47 17.55
N LEU A 113 -3.05 10.51 16.76
CA LEU A 113 -4.23 10.57 15.90
C LEU A 113 -4.23 9.43 14.87
N CYS A 114 -3.10 9.16 14.22
CA CYS A 114 -2.96 8.05 13.27
C CYS A 114 -3.19 6.70 13.95
N GLN A 115 -2.74 6.50 15.18
CA GLN A 115 -3.01 5.26 15.91
C GLN A 115 -4.50 5.08 16.20
N ILE A 116 -5.21 6.14 16.61
CA ILE A 116 -6.66 6.10 16.86
C ILE A 116 -7.44 5.85 15.56
N LEU A 117 -7.03 6.48 14.46
CA LEU A 117 -7.67 6.35 13.15
C LEU A 117 -7.16 5.16 12.34
N PHE A 118 -6.26 4.37 12.89
CA PHE A 118 -5.59 3.26 12.22
C PHE A 118 -4.93 3.64 10.89
N ILE A 119 -4.29 4.81 10.81
CA ILE A 119 -3.60 5.28 9.61
C ILE A 119 -2.12 4.87 9.67
N THR A 120 -1.60 4.30 8.58
CA THR A 120 -0.19 3.95 8.42
C THR A 120 0.67 5.22 8.41
N THR A 121 1.59 5.33 9.36
CA THR A 121 2.56 6.44 9.42
C THR A 121 3.79 6.16 8.55
N PRO A 122 4.56 7.20 8.20
CA PRO A 122 5.83 7.04 7.49
C PRO A 122 6.81 6.07 8.17
N GLU A 123 6.88 6.07 9.51
CA GLU A 123 7.76 5.17 10.26
C GLU A 123 7.27 3.72 10.19
N ARG A 124 5.95 3.51 10.23
CA ARG A 124 5.36 2.16 10.11
C ARG A 124 5.62 1.58 8.73
N HIS A 125 5.41 2.38 7.69
CA HIS A 125 5.74 2.00 6.31
C HIS A 125 7.25 1.75 6.14
N TRP A 126 8.09 2.60 6.74
CA TRP A 126 9.54 2.40 6.71
C TRP A 126 9.98 1.13 7.42
N LEU A 127 9.30 0.73 8.50
CA LEU A 127 9.54 -0.56 9.16
C LEU A 127 9.24 -1.72 8.20
N HIS A 128 8.17 -1.65 7.40
CA HIS A 128 7.87 -2.64 6.36
C HIS A 128 9.01 -2.74 5.33
N HIS A 129 9.56 -1.60 4.91
CA HIS A 129 10.73 -1.56 4.03
C HIS A 129 11.97 -2.27 4.60
N HIS A 130 12.15 -2.24 5.92
CA HIS A 130 13.27 -2.92 6.60
C HIS A 130 12.97 -4.38 6.93
N ARG A 131 11.71 -4.68 7.22
CA ARG A 131 11.23 -5.99 7.62
C ARG A 131 9.99 -6.31 6.79
N THR A 132 10.21 -6.91 5.62
CA THR A 132 9.19 -7.23 4.61
C THR A 132 8.03 -8.12 5.09
N ASN A 133 8.10 -8.64 6.31
CA ASN A 133 7.08 -9.47 6.94
C ASN A 133 6.16 -8.69 7.90
N LEU A 134 6.37 -7.39 8.11
CA LEU A 134 5.67 -6.54 9.09
C LEU A 134 5.19 -5.25 8.43
N GLY A 135 4.24 -4.52 9.04
CA GLY A 135 3.84 -3.19 8.58
C GLY A 135 3.02 -3.17 7.27
N PHE A 136 2.21 -4.20 7.04
CA PHE A 136 1.24 -4.23 5.94
C PHE A 136 0.06 -3.27 6.16
N GLY A 137 -0.65 -2.94 5.08
CA GLY A 137 -1.70 -1.91 5.06
C GLY A 137 -1.15 -0.63 4.47
N ASP A 138 -1.56 -0.33 3.24
CA ASP A 138 -0.99 0.81 2.53
C ASP A 138 -1.39 2.13 3.18
N ILE A 139 -2.65 2.21 3.62
CA ILE A 139 -3.25 3.37 4.26
C ILE A 139 -3.68 3.04 5.68
N PHE A 140 -4.24 1.84 5.90
CA PHE A 140 -4.86 1.45 7.15
C PHE A 140 -4.11 0.31 7.86
N THR A 141 -3.73 0.55 9.12
CA THR A 141 -2.95 -0.39 9.93
C THR A 141 -3.74 -1.60 10.40
N PHE A 142 -5.08 -1.55 10.45
CA PHE A 142 -5.88 -2.71 10.86
C PHE A 142 -5.83 -3.86 9.85
N PHE A 143 -5.42 -3.61 8.60
CA PHE A 143 -5.17 -4.68 7.63
C PHE A 143 -3.87 -5.45 7.89
N GLU A 144 -3.01 -4.97 8.79
CA GLU A 144 -1.71 -5.58 9.01
C GLU A 144 -1.80 -7.03 9.52
N GLN A 145 -2.58 -7.27 10.58
CA GLN A 145 -2.67 -8.60 11.17
C GLN A 145 -3.26 -9.62 10.20
N PRO A 146 -4.40 -9.34 9.51
CA PRO A 146 -4.89 -10.26 8.50
C PRO A 146 -3.91 -10.43 7.32
N ALA A 147 -3.20 -9.38 6.91
CA ALA A 147 -2.21 -9.46 5.82
C ALA A 147 -1.03 -10.37 6.19
N GLN A 148 -0.56 -10.32 7.44
CA GLN A 148 0.48 -11.23 7.92
C GLN A 148 0.01 -12.68 7.95
N PHE A 149 -1.24 -12.93 8.35
CA PHE A 149 -1.82 -14.27 8.30
C PHE A 149 -1.89 -14.77 6.85
N TRP A 150 -2.36 -13.91 5.95
CA TRP A 150 -2.44 -14.20 4.52
C TRP A 150 -1.06 -14.50 3.90
N LEU A 151 -0.04 -13.71 4.23
CA LEU A 151 1.34 -13.93 3.81
C LEU A 151 1.84 -15.33 4.21
N ARG A 152 1.61 -15.74 5.47
CA ARG A 152 2.01 -17.06 5.96
C ARG A 152 1.28 -18.17 5.20
N TRP A 153 -0.02 -18.01 4.99
CA TRP A 153 -0.83 -18.99 4.26
C TRP A 153 -0.37 -19.14 2.80
N LEU A 154 -0.15 -18.03 2.10
CA LEU A 154 0.35 -18.06 0.72
C LEU A 154 1.75 -18.67 0.61
N ARG A 155 2.63 -18.46 1.59
CA ARG A 155 3.94 -19.13 1.63
C ARG A 155 3.80 -20.64 1.78
N LEU A 156 2.91 -21.11 2.64
CA LEU A 156 2.60 -22.53 2.77
C LEU A 156 2.05 -23.10 1.46
N LEU A 157 1.15 -22.37 0.80
CA LEU A 157 0.60 -22.76 -0.50
C LEU A 157 1.70 -22.85 -1.57
N ARG A 158 2.62 -21.88 -1.63
CA ARG A 158 3.78 -21.90 -2.53
C ARG A 158 4.65 -23.12 -2.31
N LEU A 159 4.94 -23.47 -1.05
CA LEU A 159 5.72 -24.66 -0.70
C LEU A 159 4.98 -25.93 -1.14
N ARG A 160 3.68 -26.04 -0.85
CA ARG A 160 2.86 -27.18 -1.26
C ARG A 160 2.91 -27.38 -2.78
N PHE A 161 2.68 -26.34 -3.58
CA PHE A 161 2.76 -26.45 -5.03
C PHE A 161 4.15 -26.82 -5.56
N ARG A 162 5.23 -26.43 -4.86
CA ARG A 162 6.59 -26.82 -5.23
C ARG A 162 6.86 -28.30 -4.96
N TYR A 163 6.38 -28.83 -3.83
CA TYR A 163 6.60 -30.23 -3.43
C TYR A 163 5.59 -31.20 -4.04
N SER A 164 4.40 -30.76 -4.43
CA SER A 164 3.40 -31.59 -5.14
C SER A 164 3.67 -31.74 -6.64
N ARG A 165 4.71 -31.09 -7.18
CA ARG A 165 5.19 -31.26 -8.57
C ARG A 165 6.34 -32.28 -8.68
N ILE A 166 6.62 -33.02 -7.61
CA ILE A 166 7.49 -34.20 -7.56
C ILE A 166 6.57 -35.41 -7.45
#